data_AF-A0A850M5G8-F1
#
_entry.id   AF-A0A850M5G8-F1
#
_cell.length_a   1.000
_cell.length_b   1.000
_cell.length_c   1.000
_cell.angle_alpha   90.00
_cell.angle_beta   90.00
_cell.angle_gamma   90.00
#
_symmetry.space_group_name_H-M   'P 1'
#
loop_
_entity.id
_entity.type
_entity.pdbx_description
1 polymer ?
#
loop_
_entity_poly.entity_id
_entity_poly.type
_entity_poly.pdbx_seq_one_letter_code
_entity_poly.pdbx_strand_id
1 'polypeptide(L)' 'MKINYDTYMKENRQKFTRLRLLSNPKRLPRRRPRDPEEEFILILMAYRRWKREVDEGRLIEKSPTNYIILK' A
#
# COMPACT_ATOMS: atom_id res chain seq x y z
N MET A 1 -18.24 -11.35 -10.64
CA MET A 1 -18.06 -10.22 -11.60
C MET A 1 -16.56 -10.03 -11.84
N LYS A 2 -16.06 -10.32 -13.05
CA LYS A 2 -14.62 -10.30 -13.35
C LYS A 2 -14.25 -8.91 -13.87
N ILE A 3 -13.61 -8.09 -13.02
CA ILE A 3 -13.19 -6.73 -13.41
C ILE A 3 -11.94 -6.84 -14.29
N ASN A 4 -12.00 -6.32 -15.52
CA ASN A 4 -10.83 -6.21 -16.39
C ASN A 4 -9.99 -5.01 -15.92
N TYR A 5 -8.78 -5.29 -15.44
CA TYR A 5 -7.87 -4.29 -14.89
C TYR A 5 -7.52 -3.19 -15.88
N ASP A 6 -7.25 -3.54 -17.14
CA ASP A 6 -6.83 -2.58 -18.16
C ASP A 6 -7.96 -1.63 -18.54
N THR A 7 -9.18 -2.16 -18.65
CA THR A 7 -10.38 -1.35 -18.91
C THR A 7 -10.66 -0.41 -17.74
N TYR A 8 -10.62 -0.94 -16.52
CA TYR A 8 -10.83 -0.17 -15.30
C TYR A 8 -9.82 0.98 -15.15
N MET A 9 -8.55 0.72 -15.47
CA MET A 9 -7.49 1.73 -15.41
C MET A 9 -7.65 2.80 -16.49
N LYS A 10 -8.03 2.44 -17.71
CA LYS A 10 -8.31 3.41 -18.78
C LYS A 10 -9.43 4.37 -18.39
N GLU A 11 -10.53 3.84 -17.86
CA GLU A 11 -11.70 4.62 -17.47
C GLU A 11 -11.44 5.54 -16.26
N ASN A 12 -10.61 5.11 -15.30
CA ASN A 12 -10.37 5.83 -14.05
C ASN A 12 -9.07 6.66 -14.06
N ARG A 13 -8.33 6.69 -15.17
CA ARG A 13 -7.01 7.34 -15.28
C ARG A 13 -7.01 8.80 -14.81
N GLN A 14 -7.97 9.61 -15.26
CA GLN A 14 -8.06 11.02 -14.87
C GLN A 14 -8.32 11.20 -13.37
N LYS A 15 -9.15 10.34 -12.78
CA LYS A 15 -9.45 10.34 -11.34
C LYS A 15 -8.19 10.02 -10.52
N PHE A 16 -7.39 9.06 -10.96
CA PHE A 16 -6.11 8.73 -10.32
C PHE A 16 -5.07 9.84 -10.47
N THR A 17 -4.96 10.44 -11.65
CA THR A 17 -4.08 11.60 -11.89
C THR A 17 -4.45 12.76 -10.97
N ARG A 18 -5.74 13.08 -10.86
CA ARG A 18 -6.22 14.13 -9.95
C ARG A 18 -5.92 13.84 -8.49
N LEU A 19 -6.12 12.59 -8.04
CA LEU A 19 -5.78 12.17 -6.68
C LEU A 19 -4.27 12.23 -6.40
N ARG A 20 -3.43 11.95 -7.41
CA ARG A 20 -1.97 12.07 -7.33
C ARG A 20 -1.50 13.52 -7.28
N LEU A 21 -2.17 14.42 -8.00
CA LEU A 21 -1.85 15.86 -8.07
C LEU A 21 -2.33 16.65 -6.84
N LEU A 22 -3.31 16.13 -6.09
CA LEU A 22 -3.67 16.67 -4.79
C LEU A 22 -2.50 16.41 -3.83
N SER A 23 -1.70 17.43 -3.55
CA SER A 23 -0.59 17.37 -2.61
C SER A 23 -1.09 16.92 -1.23
N ASN A 24 -0.69 15.73 -0.80
CA ASN A 24 -1.07 15.09 0.46
C ASN A 24 -2.58 14.85 0.63
N PRO A 25 -3.17 13.87 -0.08
CA PRO A 25 -4.48 13.38 0.32
C PRO A 25 -4.32 12.74 1.71
N LYS A 26 -4.71 13.48 2.76
CA LYS A 26 -4.75 12.93 4.11
C LYS A 26 -5.64 11.69 4.06
N ARG A 27 -5.09 10.54 4.47
CA ARG A 27 -5.89 9.32 4.62
C ARG A 27 -7.03 9.63 5.58
N LEU A 28 -8.25 9.67 5.05
CA LEU A 28 -9.43 9.78 5.90
C LEU A 28 -9.54 8.50 6.74
N PRO A 29 -10.01 8.61 8.00
CA PRO A 29 -10.29 7.43 8.81
C PRO A 29 -11.26 6.52 8.06
N ARG A 30 -11.00 5.21 8.10
CA ARG A 30 -11.86 4.22 7.46
C ARG A 30 -13.24 4.28 8.10
N ARG A 31 -14.30 4.34 7.28
CA ARG A 31 -15.69 4.30 7.76
C ARG A 31 -16.17 2.89 8.10
N ARG A 32 -15.49 1.86 7.59
CA ARG A 32 -15.81 0.43 7.79
C ARG A 32 -14.53 -0.42 7.85
N PRO A 33 -14.55 -1.53 8.61
CA PRO A 33 -13.47 -2.52 8.57
C PRO A 33 -13.30 -3.08 7.15
N ARG A 34 -12.10 -3.60 6.82
CA ARG A 34 -11.93 -4.40 5.59
C ARG A 34 -12.57 -5.76 5.78
N ASP A 35 -12.80 -6.41 4.66
CA ASP A 35 -13.00 -7.85 4.65
C ASP A 35 -11.79 -8.52 5.33
N PRO A 36 -11.99 -9.52 6.20
CA PRO A 36 -10.88 -10.17 6.91
C PRO A 36 -9.82 -10.78 5.99
N GLU A 37 -10.22 -11.33 4.84
CA GLU A 37 -9.29 -11.91 3.88
C GLU A 37 -8.46 -10.82 3.20
N GLU A 38 -9.12 -9.71 2.81
CA GLU A 38 -8.43 -8.55 2.24
C GLU A 38 -7.40 -7.97 3.23
N GLU A 39 -7.76 -7.83 4.51
CA GLU A 39 -6.83 -7.34 5.52
C GLU A 39 -5.63 -8.27 5.69
N PHE A 40 -5.86 -9.59 5.73
CA PHE A 40 -4.79 -10.58 5.84
C PHE A 40 -3.81 -10.50 4.66
N ILE A 41 -4.32 -10.40 3.43
CA ILE A 41 -3.50 -10.25 2.22
C ILE A 41 -2.65 -8.98 2.31
N LEU A 42 -3.23 -7.86 2.74
CA LEU A 42 -2.52 -6.59 2.85
C LEU A 42 -1.44 -6.61 3.93
N ILE A 43 -1.69 -7.28 5.07
CA ILE A 43 -0.68 -7.51 6.11
C ILE A 43 0.48 -8.31 5.55
N LEU A 44 0.20 -9.41 4.84
CA LEU A 44 1.24 -10.26 4.23
C LEU A 44 2.06 -9.50 3.19
N MET A 45 1.42 -8.68 2.36
CA MET A 45 2.10 -7.83 1.39
C MET A 45 3.00 -6.80 2.07
N ALA A 46 2.53 -6.17 3.14
CA ALA A 46 3.32 -5.20 3.91
C ALA A 46 4.55 -5.86 4.53
N TYR A 47 4.38 -7.04 5.15
CA TYR A 47 5.48 -7.82 5.72
C TYR A 47 6.53 -8.18 4.67
N ARG A 48 6.11 -8.75 3.53
CA ARG A 48 7.04 -9.12 2.43
C ARG A 48 7.79 -7.93 1.89
N ARG A 49 7.12 -6.78 1.74
CA ARG A 49 7.75 -5.54 1.31
C ARG A 49 8.84 -5.14 2.31
N TRP A 50 8.54 -5.06 3.60
CA TRP A 50 9.54 -4.67 4.60
C TRP A 50 10.71 -5.63 4.67
N LYS A 51 10.46 -6.94 4.65
CA LYS A 51 11.53 -7.95 4.60
C LYS A 51 12.47 -7.71 3.42
N ARG A 52 11.92 -7.47 2.23
CA ARG A 52 12.71 -7.17 1.04
C ARG A 52 13.53 -5.89 1.20
N GLU A 53 12.96 -4.83 1.77
CA GLU A 53 13.70 -3.58 2.01
C GLU A 53 14.83 -3.75 3.04
N VAL A 54 14.68 -4.67 4.00
CA VAL A 54 15.75 -5.08 4.93
C VAL A 54 16.83 -5.87 4.20
N ASP A 55 16.44 -6.88 3.42
CA ASP A 55 17.36 -7.71 2.63
C ASP A 55 18.18 -6.87 1.63
N GLU A 56 17.57 -5.83 1.04
CA GLU A 56 18.22 -4.88 0.13
C GLU A 56 19.01 -3.77 0.86
N GLY A 57 19.11 -3.82 2.19
CA GLY A 57 19.91 -2.90 3.01
C GLY A 57 19.34 -1.47 3.11
N ARG A 58 18.08 -1.25 2.70
CA ARG A 58 17.40 0.05 2.79
C ARG A 58 16.76 0.30 4.15
N LEU A 59 16.44 -0.78 4.88
CA LEU A 59 15.92 -0.74 6.25
C LEU A 59 16.83 -1.55 7.19
N ILE A 60 16.97 -1.08 8.43
CA ILE A 60 17.51 -1.89 9.53
C ILE A 60 16.36 -2.29 10.45
N GLU A 61 16.25 -3.58 10.75
CA GLU A 61 15.36 -4.09 11.79
C GLU A 61 15.94 -3.76 13.18
N LYS A 62 15.25 -2.88 13.92
CA LYS A 62 15.62 -2.53 15.31
C LYS A 62 14.97 -3.47 16.31
N SER A 63 13.76 -3.96 16.00
CA SER A 63 13.03 -4.98 16.74
C SER A 63 12.02 -5.66 15.80
N PRO A 64 11.34 -6.75 16.19
CA PRO A 64 10.44 -7.50 15.31
C PRO A 64 9.28 -6.69 14.67
N THR A 65 9.06 -5.45 15.12
CA THR A 65 8.02 -4.55 14.59
C THR A 65 8.55 -3.15 14.26
N ASN A 66 9.81 -2.84 14.57
CA ASN A 66 10.38 -1.50 14.40
C ASN A 66 11.52 -1.53 13.37
N TYR A 67 11.35 -0.82 12.27
CA TYR A 67 12.36 -0.65 11.22
C TYR A 67 12.84 0.81 11.17
N ILE A 68 14.14 1.02 11.03
CA ILE A 68 14.74 2.34 10.79
C ILE A 68 15.11 2.44 9.31
N ILE A 69 14.75 3.57 8.68
CA ILE A 69 15.20 3.88 7.33
C ILE A 69 16.65 4.33 7.39
N LEU A 70 17.53 3.61 6.69
CA LEU A 70 18.88 4.08 6.42
C LEU A 70 18.79 5.19 5.36
N LYS A 71 19.27 6.39 5.72
CA LYS A 71 19.38 7.53 4.81
C LYS A 71 20.71 7.51 4.10
#